data_AF-A0A9P8GTE4-F1
#
_entry.id   AF-A0A9P8GTE4-F1
#
_cell.length_a   1.000
_cell.length_b   1.000
_cell.length_c   1.000
_cell.angle_alpha   90.00
_cell.angle_beta   90.00
_cell.angle_gamma   90.00
#
_symmetry.space_group_name_H-M   'P 1'
#
loop_
_entity.id
_entity.type
_entity.pdbx_description
1 polymer ?
#
loop_
_entity_poly.entity_id
_entity_poly.type
_entity_poly.pdbx_seq_one_letter_code
_entity_poly.pdbx_strand_id
1 'polypeptide(L)'
;MADLEDDGHIEDSDAQSIADRESWLRSFGMTPYTTRHEYFTETDKENIESRKTVDDLPPCEKIPGKVTEDFKNHLDALKQDCLTSVNWSGARGQVHHAIQQHTIDKMIVLGSASMFNLTSDHLFWQWEMTFILAIFELVKEQAQNHKCSSVPKLIFQDPAFCTADHRLLRGLGGQVLENPLAFMRIDKHTLVFAKHIPLVVYFTGLLMTSPAVCVSTNLEAATEGALKWQNTYKKWLDSL
;
A
#
# COMPACT_ATOMS: atom_id res chain seq x y z
N MET A 1 -42.62 -7.73 -1.15
CA MET A 1 -41.82 -8.61 -0.26
C MET A 1 -40.41 -8.47 -0.75
N ALA A 2 -39.56 -7.88 0.08
CA ALA A 2 -38.15 -7.68 -0.20
C ALA A 2 -37.43 -8.93 0.29
N ASP A 3 -36.75 -9.63 -0.62
CA ASP A 3 -35.86 -10.72 -0.26
C ASP A 3 -34.54 -10.11 0.25
N LEU A 4 -34.37 -10.22 1.56
CA LEU A 4 -33.15 -9.97 2.31
C LEU A 4 -32.30 -11.25 2.28
N GLU A 5 -31.64 -11.54 1.16
CA GLU A 5 -30.69 -12.67 1.10
C GLU A 5 -29.53 -12.34 0.16
N ASP A 6 -28.54 -11.56 0.62
CA ASP A 6 -27.15 -11.63 0.09
C ASP A 6 -26.08 -11.02 1.03
N ASP A 7 -26.24 -11.10 2.35
CA ASP A 7 -25.16 -10.67 3.28
C ASP A 7 -24.19 -11.82 3.63
N GLY A 8 -24.64 -13.07 3.55
CA GLY A 8 -23.84 -14.24 3.98
C GLY A 8 -22.68 -14.63 3.05
N HIS A 9 -22.72 -14.27 1.77
CA HIS A 9 -21.63 -14.58 0.82
C HIS A 9 -20.45 -13.60 0.87
N ILE A 10 -20.67 -12.37 1.36
CA ILE A 10 -19.65 -11.33 1.46
C ILE A 10 -18.80 -11.54 2.72
N GLU A 11 -19.43 -11.89 3.85
CA GLU A 11 -18.75 -12.11 5.13
C GLU A 11 -17.76 -13.29 5.10
N ASP A 12 -18.12 -14.39 4.43
CA ASP A 12 -17.25 -15.57 4.27
C ASP A 12 -15.98 -15.27 3.44
N SER A 13 -16.08 -14.38 2.44
CA SER A 13 -14.96 -13.96 1.59
C SER A 13 -13.95 -13.11 2.38
N ASP A 14 -14.43 -12.18 3.20
CA ASP A 14 -13.57 -11.32 4.01
C ASP A 14 -12.84 -12.10 5.11
N ALA A 15 -13.53 -13.06 5.76
CA ALA A 15 -12.92 -13.94 6.76
C ALA A 15 -11.76 -14.77 6.18
N GLN A 16 -11.92 -15.27 4.95
CA GLN A 16 -10.87 -16.02 4.25
C GLN A 16 -9.66 -15.13 3.91
N SER A 17 -9.90 -13.94 3.35
CA SER A 17 -8.84 -12.97 3.03
C SER A 17 -8.01 -12.58 4.27
N ILE A 18 -8.68 -12.38 5.41
CA ILE A 18 -8.03 -12.13 6.69
C ILE A 18 -7.15 -13.32 7.09
N ALA A 19 -7.69 -14.54 7.05
CA ALA A 19 -6.96 -15.74 7.44
C ALA A 19 -5.71 -15.98 6.56
N ASP A 20 -5.83 -15.77 5.25
CA ASP A 20 -4.72 -15.91 4.30
C ASP A 20 -3.61 -14.89 4.58
N ARG A 21 -3.99 -13.63 4.81
CA ARG A 21 -3.04 -12.57 5.20
C ARG A 21 -2.35 -12.89 6.53
N GLU A 22 -3.09 -13.35 7.53
CA GLU A 22 -2.51 -13.71 8.82
C GLU A 22 -1.55 -14.89 8.67
N SER A 23 -1.92 -15.92 7.93
CA SER A 23 -1.07 -17.08 7.64
C SER A 23 0.22 -16.66 6.92
N TRP A 24 0.10 -15.80 5.92
CA TRP A 24 1.24 -15.27 5.18
C TRP A 24 2.15 -14.40 6.06
N LEU A 25 1.64 -13.58 6.97
CA LEU A 25 2.49 -12.86 7.95
C LEU A 25 3.23 -13.83 8.88
N ARG A 26 2.54 -14.88 9.36
CA ARG A 26 3.11 -15.87 10.26
C ARG A 26 4.20 -16.70 9.59
N SER A 27 4.13 -16.94 8.27
CA SER A 27 5.18 -17.65 7.53
C SER A 27 6.52 -16.93 7.53
N PHE A 28 6.52 -15.61 7.80
CA PHE A 28 7.73 -14.82 8.03
C PHE A 28 8.02 -14.54 9.51
N GLY A 29 7.35 -15.22 10.44
CA GLY A 29 7.50 -14.99 11.88
C GLY A 29 6.96 -13.63 12.35
N MET A 30 6.10 -12.97 11.58
CA MET A 30 5.49 -11.71 11.99
C MET A 30 4.19 -11.93 12.77
N THR A 31 3.93 -11.08 13.76
CA THR A 31 2.63 -11.06 14.45
C THR A 31 1.60 -10.38 13.56
N PRO A 32 0.47 -11.04 13.25
CA PRO A 32 -0.66 -10.35 12.65
C PRO A 32 -1.25 -9.33 13.62
N TYR A 33 -1.85 -8.26 13.09
CA TYR A 33 -2.59 -7.28 13.88
C TYR A 33 -4.08 -7.57 13.76
N THR A 34 -4.69 -7.95 14.88
CA THR A 34 -6.14 -8.09 14.97
C THR A 34 -6.71 -6.79 15.55
N THR A 35 -7.32 -5.94 14.71
CA THR A 35 -8.35 -4.97 15.15
C THR A 35 -9.70 -5.64 15.43
N ARG A 36 -9.70 -6.98 15.50
CA ARG A 36 -10.83 -7.93 15.48
C ARG A 36 -11.73 -7.90 16.73
N HIS A 37 -11.92 -6.76 17.40
CA HIS A 37 -12.80 -6.63 18.57
C HIS A 37 -14.12 -5.90 18.32
N GLU A 38 -14.39 -5.43 17.10
CA GLU A 38 -15.61 -4.65 16.86
C GLU A 38 -16.65 -5.29 15.91
N TYR A 39 -16.34 -6.37 15.17
CA TYR A 39 -17.23 -6.79 14.06
C TYR A 39 -17.49 -8.29 13.84
N PHE A 40 -17.03 -9.23 14.69
CA PHE A 40 -17.34 -10.67 14.51
C PHE A 40 -18.04 -11.28 15.73
N THR A 41 -19.02 -12.14 15.48
CA THR A 41 -19.77 -12.83 16.53
C THR A 41 -19.00 -14.06 17.02
N GLU A 42 -19.43 -14.68 18.13
CA GLU A 42 -18.74 -15.84 18.71
C GLU A 42 -18.64 -17.04 17.74
N THR A 43 -19.53 -17.11 16.75
CA THR A 43 -19.63 -18.20 15.77
C THR A 43 -18.46 -18.20 14.75
N ASP A 44 -17.90 -17.03 14.44
CA ASP A 44 -16.79 -16.90 13.49
C ASP A 44 -15.46 -17.41 14.07
N LYS A 45 -15.31 -17.36 15.40
CA LYS A 45 -14.09 -17.77 16.10
C LYS A 45 -13.80 -19.26 15.94
N GLU A 46 -14.83 -20.10 15.94
CA GLU A 46 -14.71 -21.56 15.80
C GLU A 46 -14.30 -21.99 14.37
N ASN A 47 -14.78 -21.27 13.34
CA ASN A 47 -14.42 -21.55 11.93
C ASN A 47 -12.97 -21.16 11.60
N ILE A 48 -12.38 -20.20 12.33
CA ILE A 48 -10.99 -19.78 12.14
C ILE A 48 -10.04 -20.64 12.98
N GLU A 49 -10.44 -21.05 14.20
CA GLU A 49 -9.63 -21.96 15.01
C GLU A 49 -9.49 -23.35 14.39
N SER A 50 -10.51 -23.82 13.65
CA SER A 50 -10.48 -25.11 12.96
C SER A 50 -9.60 -25.15 11.70
N ARG A 51 -9.10 -24.01 11.19
CA ARG A 51 -8.22 -23.93 10.00
C ARG A 51 -6.73 -23.84 10.31
N LYS A 52 -6.34 -24.08 11.56
CA LYS A 52 -4.94 -24.04 12.02
C LYS A 52 -4.20 -25.35 11.73
N THR A 53 -3.54 -25.46 10.57
CA THR A 53 -2.32 -26.27 10.44
C THR A 53 -1.16 -25.46 11.04
N VAL A 54 -1.04 -25.42 12.36
CA VAL A 54 -0.09 -24.56 13.09
C VAL A 54 1.28 -25.20 13.32
N ASP A 55 1.44 -26.47 12.99
CA ASP A 55 2.65 -27.21 13.39
C ASP A 55 3.89 -26.93 12.53
N ASP A 56 3.77 -26.25 11.38
CA ASP A 56 4.90 -26.00 10.46
C ASP A 56 5.32 -24.52 10.31
N LEU A 57 4.65 -23.57 10.97
CA LEU A 57 4.96 -22.14 10.84
C LEU A 57 6.05 -21.69 11.82
N PRO A 58 6.94 -20.76 11.43
CA PRO A 58 7.95 -20.24 12.33
C PRO A 58 7.31 -19.46 13.50
N PRO A 59 7.96 -19.41 14.67
CA PRO A 59 7.48 -18.63 15.81
C PRO A 59 7.29 -17.16 15.44
N CYS A 60 6.14 -16.61 15.80
CA CYS A 60 5.85 -15.21 15.52
C CYS A 60 6.37 -14.29 16.62
N GLU A 61 6.76 -13.07 16.24
CA GLU A 61 6.95 -11.95 17.17
C GLU A 61 5.69 -11.74 18.04
N LYS A 62 5.83 -10.97 19.12
CA LYS A 62 4.68 -10.62 19.99
C LYS A 62 4.07 -9.25 19.66
N ILE A 63 4.73 -8.45 18.82
CA ILE A 63 4.37 -7.06 18.56
C ILE A 63 3.95 -6.93 17.09
N PRO A 64 2.67 -6.67 16.81
CA PRO A 64 2.20 -6.46 15.44
C PRO A 64 2.89 -5.32 14.72
N GLY A 65 3.20 -5.55 13.45
CA GLY A 65 3.96 -4.64 12.59
C GLY A 65 5.46 -4.63 12.81
N LYS A 66 6.00 -5.42 13.76
CA LYS A 66 7.46 -5.58 13.87
C LYS A 66 7.95 -6.48 12.74
N VAL A 67 8.71 -5.90 11.80
CA VAL A 67 9.33 -6.64 10.69
C VAL A 67 10.39 -7.61 11.19
N THR A 68 10.38 -8.82 10.65
CA THR A 68 11.44 -9.81 10.79
C THR A 68 12.45 -9.66 9.67
N GLU A 69 13.61 -10.31 9.81
CA GLU A 69 14.62 -10.30 8.74
C GLU A 69 14.17 -11.11 7.52
N ASP A 70 13.48 -12.23 7.73
CA ASP A 70 12.93 -13.04 6.63
C ASP A 70 11.92 -12.27 5.79
N PHE A 71 11.07 -11.46 6.43
CA PHE A 71 10.14 -10.59 5.72
C PHE A 71 10.85 -9.53 4.87
N LYS A 72 11.92 -8.93 5.41
CA LYS A 72 12.74 -7.96 4.65
C LYS A 72 13.42 -8.63 3.47
N ASN A 73 14.02 -9.80 3.68
CA ASN A 73 14.66 -10.59 2.61
C ASN A 73 13.67 -10.94 1.49
N HIS A 74 12.43 -11.28 1.84
CA HIS A 74 11.35 -11.53 0.88
C HIS A 74 11.04 -10.28 0.06
N LEU A 75 10.78 -9.13 0.71
CA LEU A 75 10.53 -7.87 -0.01
C LEU A 75 11.74 -7.42 -0.84
N ASP A 76 12.96 -7.63 -0.36
CA ASP A 76 14.18 -7.30 -1.09
C ASP A 76 14.35 -8.19 -2.32
N ALA A 77 14.04 -9.49 -2.25
CA ALA A 77 14.09 -10.38 -3.41
C ALA A 77 13.10 -9.93 -4.50
N LEU A 78 11.87 -9.58 -4.12
CA LEU A 78 10.87 -9.05 -5.04
C LEU A 78 11.28 -7.68 -5.60
N LYS A 79 11.91 -6.84 -4.77
CA LYS A 79 12.43 -5.53 -5.19
C LYS A 79 13.49 -5.71 -6.25
N GLN A 80 14.40 -6.68 -6.08
CA GLN A 80 15.40 -7.03 -7.08
C GLN A 80 14.74 -7.55 -8.37
N ASP A 81 13.67 -8.33 -8.30
CA ASP A 81 12.90 -8.71 -9.49
C ASP A 81 12.32 -7.48 -10.21
N CYS A 82 11.68 -6.55 -9.49
CA CYS A 82 11.19 -5.29 -10.06
C CYS A 82 12.32 -4.46 -10.72
N LEU A 83 13.53 -4.49 -10.15
CA LEU A 83 14.67 -3.75 -10.64
C LEU A 83 15.39 -4.43 -11.82
N THR A 84 15.25 -5.74 -12.03
CA THR A 84 16.06 -6.49 -13.00
C THR A 84 15.24 -7.18 -14.09
N SER A 85 14.02 -7.60 -13.80
CA SER A 85 13.16 -8.37 -14.69
C SER A 85 12.72 -7.59 -15.91
N VAL A 86 12.60 -8.31 -17.04
CA VAL A 86 12.13 -7.76 -18.31
C VAL A 86 10.67 -7.30 -18.22
N ASN A 87 9.86 -7.95 -17.38
CA ASN A 87 8.44 -7.64 -17.20
C ASN A 87 8.22 -6.20 -16.71
N TRP A 88 9.13 -5.69 -15.89
CA TRP A 88 9.06 -4.35 -15.31
C TRP A 88 9.86 -3.31 -16.10
N SER A 89 10.59 -3.72 -17.14
CA SER A 89 11.58 -2.88 -17.84
C SER A 89 11.01 -1.58 -18.39
N GLY A 90 9.77 -1.60 -18.91
CA GLY A 90 9.09 -0.40 -19.42
C GLY A 90 8.77 0.61 -18.32
N ALA A 91 8.03 0.19 -17.28
CA ALA A 91 7.68 1.05 -16.15
C ALA A 91 8.93 1.54 -15.40
N ARG A 92 9.89 0.65 -15.13
CA ARG A 92 11.20 0.97 -14.55
C ARG A 92 11.94 2.01 -15.39
N GLY A 93 11.97 1.85 -16.71
CA GLY A 93 12.66 2.76 -17.62
C GLY A 93 12.07 4.18 -17.60
N GLN A 94 10.74 4.28 -17.57
CA GLN A 94 10.04 5.58 -17.48
C GLN A 94 10.32 6.29 -16.16
N VAL A 95 10.18 5.57 -15.04
CA VAL A 95 10.45 6.15 -13.71
C VAL A 95 11.92 6.54 -13.56
N HIS A 96 12.84 5.66 -13.99
CA HIS A 96 14.27 5.96 -13.96
C HIS A 96 14.60 7.20 -14.81
N HIS A 97 14.07 7.29 -16.03
CA HIS A 97 14.29 8.46 -16.88
C HIS A 97 13.81 9.75 -16.20
N ALA A 98 12.61 9.75 -15.62
CA ALA A 98 12.06 10.90 -14.90
C ALA A 98 12.92 11.29 -13.70
N ILE A 99 13.36 10.32 -12.87
CA ILE A 99 14.25 10.57 -11.73
C ILE A 99 15.56 11.23 -12.18
N GLN A 100 16.14 10.81 -13.32
CA GLN A 100 17.40 11.37 -13.81
C GLN A 100 17.29 12.82 -14.29
N GLN A 101 16.09 13.33 -14.61
CA GLN A 101 15.89 14.72 -15.03
C GLN A 101 15.81 15.71 -13.85
N HIS A 102 15.73 15.22 -12.61
CA HIS A 102 15.46 16.05 -11.43
C HIS A 102 16.37 15.69 -10.26
N THR A 103 16.58 16.62 -9.33
CA THR A 103 17.21 16.30 -8.04
C THR A 103 16.12 15.88 -7.06
N ILE A 104 16.14 14.61 -6.64
CA ILE A 104 15.15 14.04 -5.70
C ILE A 104 15.81 13.82 -4.34
N ASP A 105 15.34 14.52 -3.30
CA ASP A 105 15.82 14.36 -1.92
C ASP A 105 14.83 13.60 -1.01
N LYS A 106 13.59 13.42 -1.49
CA LYS A 106 12.56 12.67 -0.78
C LYS A 106 11.53 12.04 -1.73
N MET A 107 11.08 10.86 -1.35
CA MET A 107 9.94 10.17 -1.93
C MET A 107 8.79 10.21 -0.92
N ILE A 108 7.62 10.71 -1.35
CA ILE A 108 6.40 10.76 -0.54
C ILE A 108 5.38 9.81 -1.16
N VAL A 109 4.96 8.82 -0.38
CA VAL A 109 3.94 7.84 -0.72
C VAL A 109 2.63 8.24 -0.06
N LEU A 110 1.60 8.45 -0.87
CA LEU A 110 0.27 8.82 -0.43
C LEU A 110 -0.72 7.70 -0.75
N GLY A 111 -1.50 7.28 0.25
CA GLY A 111 -2.62 6.36 0.03
C GLY A 111 -2.20 4.94 -0.35
N SER A 112 -1.17 4.38 0.29
CA SER A 112 -0.67 3.03 0.01
C SER A 112 -1.43 1.91 0.73
N ALA A 113 -2.54 2.25 1.39
CA ALA A 113 -3.37 1.38 2.21
C ALA A 113 -2.64 0.76 3.42
N SER A 114 -3.42 0.49 4.47
CA SER A 114 -2.94 -0.28 5.59
C SER A 114 -2.84 -1.76 5.23
N MET A 115 -1.72 -2.38 5.62
CA MET A 115 -1.54 -3.83 5.53
C MET A 115 -2.48 -4.56 6.48
N PHE A 116 -2.90 -3.90 7.55
CA PHE A 116 -3.66 -4.49 8.64
C PHE A 116 -5.14 -4.12 8.62
N ASN A 117 -5.59 -3.36 7.63
CA ASN A 117 -7.02 -3.10 7.42
C ASN A 117 -7.67 -4.25 6.63
N LEU A 118 -8.90 -4.58 6.97
CA LEU A 118 -9.55 -5.85 6.63
C LEU A 118 -9.86 -6.01 5.14
N THR A 119 -10.01 -4.90 4.41
CA THR A 119 -10.46 -4.86 3.02
C THR A 119 -9.36 -4.98 1.97
N SER A 120 -8.08 -4.99 2.39
CA SER A 120 -6.95 -4.98 1.46
C SER A 120 -6.40 -6.38 1.19
N ASP A 121 -6.35 -6.77 -0.09
CA ASP A 121 -5.62 -7.96 -0.54
C ASP A 121 -4.12 -7.80 -0.23
N HIS A 122 -3.58 -8.70 0.58
CA HIS A 122 -2.19 -8.67 1.01
C HIS A 122 -1.20 -8.88 -0.15
N LEU A 123 -1.59 -9.61 -1.20
CA LEU A 123 -0.78 -9.77 -2.39
C LEU A 123 -0.67 -8.44 -3.14
N PHE A 124 -1.78 -7.72 -3.28
CA PHE A 124 -1.78 -6.40 -3.90
C PHE A 124 -0.87 -5.42 -3.13
N TRP A 125 -1.01 -5.40 -1.80
CA TRP A 125 -0.16 -4.60 -0.93
C TRP A 125 1.33 -4.96 -1.11
N GLN A 126 1.65 -6.26 -1.15
CA GLN A 126 3.02 -6.74 -1.34
C GLN A 126 3.60 -6.20 -2.66
N TRP A 127 2.89 -6.36 -3.78
CA TRP A 127 3.37 -5.90 -5.08
C TRP A 127 3.56 -4.38 -5.13
N GLU A 128 2.62 -3.62 -4.56
CA GLU A 128 2.71 -2.17 -4.52
C GLU A 128 3.89 -1.70 -3.65
N MET A 129 4.07 -2.28 -2.47
CA MET A 129 5.19 -1.95 -1.59
C MET A 129 6.54 -2.31 -2.19
N THR A 130 6.64 -3.47 -2.83
CA THR A 130 7.84 -3.83 -3.59
C THR A 130 8.16 -2.80 -4.66
N PHE A 131 7.16 -2.36 -5.42
CA PHE A 131 7.35 -1.36 -6.46
C PHE A 131 7.78 0.00 -5.88
N ILE A 132 7.16 0.45 -4.78
CA ILE A 132 7.57 1.65 -4.03
C ILE A 132 9.04 1.55 -3.60
N LEU A 133 9.44 0.42 -3.01
CA LEU A 133 10.81 0.21 -2.55
C LEU A 133 11.81 0.16 -3.72
N ALA A 134 11.42 -0.39 -4.87
CA ALA A 134 12.24 -0.40 -6.08
C ALA A 134 12.45 1.02 -6.63
N ILE A 135 11.40 1.84 -6.69
CA ILE A 135 11.51 3.26 -7.06
C ILE A 135 12.42 4.00 -6.09
N PHE A 136 12.28 3.75 -4.78
CA PHE A 136 13.12 4.38 -3.78
C PHE A 136 14.60 3.94 -3.90
N GLU A 137 14.87 2.70 -4.34
CA GLU A 137 16.24 2.26 -4.67
C GLU A 137 16.83 3.11 -5.81
N LEU A 138 16.07 3.33 -6.89
CA LEU A 138 16.51 4.19 -8.01
C LEU A 138 16.77 5.63 -7.56
N VAL A 139 15.96 6.16 -6.63
CA VAL A 139 16.18 7.48 -6.02
C VAL A 139 17.49 7.51 -5.22
N LYS A 140 17.78 6.48 -4.42
CA LYS A 140 19.05 6.37 -3.68
C LYS A 140 20.25 6.28 -4.63
N GLU A 141 20.16 5.47 -5.68
CA GLU A 141 21.21 5.35 -6.71
C GLU A 141 21.50 6.69 -7.38
N GLN A 142 20.46 7.45 -7.73
CA GLN A 142 20.62 8.78 -8.31
C GLN A 142 21.35 9.75 -7.35
N ALA A 143 20.95 9.78 -6.08
CA ALA A 143 21.61 10.60 -5.06
C ALA A 143 23.08 10.21 -4.86
N GLN A 144 23.40 8.92 -4.89
CA GLN A 144 24.78 8.42 -4.82
C GLN A 144 25.61 8.85 -6.04
N ASN A 145 25.07 8.67 -7.24
CA ASN A 145 25.72 9.04 -8.49
C ASN A 145 25.99 10.55 -8.59
N HIS A 146 25.11 11.37 -8.03
CA HIS A 146 25.27 12.83 -7.97
C HIS A 146 26.05 13.32 -6.75
N LYS A 147 26.59 12.42 -5.92
CA LYS A 147 27.35 12.73 -4.69
C LYS A 147 26.58 13.66 -3.76
N CYS A 148 25.26 13.49 -3.66
CA CYS A 148 24.44 14.23 -2.72
C CYS A 148 24.90 13.92 -1.28
N SER A 149 24.95 14.95 -0.43
CA SER A 149 25.44 14.83 0.95
C SER A 149 24.45 14.14 1.91
N SER A 150 23.19 13.98 1.50
CA SER A 150 22.14 13.37 2.31
C SER A 150 21.48 12.20 1.59
N VAL A 151 21.22 11.12 2.34
CA VAL A 151 20.40 10.00 1.88
C VAL A 151 18.96 10.49 1.69
N PRO A 152 18.32 10.20 0.54
CA PRO A 152 16.93 10.56 0.32
C PRO A 152 16.00 9.98 1.39
N LYS A 153 14.90 10.65 1.69
CA LYS A 153 13.92 10.19 2.68
C LYS A 153 12.75 9.48 2.02
N LEU A 154 12.33 8.34 2.56
CA LEU A 154 11.07 7.70 2.21
C LEU A 154 10.02 8.07 3.25
N ILE A 155 8.91 8.67 2.83
CA ILE A 155 7.86 9.18 3.70
C ILE A 155 6.53 8.59 3.26
N PHE A 156 5.74 8.08 4.21
CA PHE A 156 4.42 7.54 3.98
C PHE A 156 3.37 8.39 4.70
N GLN A 157 2.21 8.54 4.06
CA GLN A 157 1.01 9.06 4.69
C GLN A 157 -0.22 8.35 4.12
N ASP A 158 -1.00 7.76 5.02
CA ASP A 158 -2.32 7.23 4.72
C ASP A 158 -3.18 7.39 5.99
N PRO A 159 -4.38 7.99 5.91
CA PRO A 159 -5.27 8.10 7.06
C PRO A 159 -5.70 6.73 7.62
N ALA A 160 -5.59 5.64 6.86
CA ALA A 160 -5.93 4.29 7.30
C ALA A 160 -4.83 3.61 8.14
N PHE A 161 -3.63 4.20 8.25
CA PHE A 161 -2.53 3.56 8.98
C PHE A 161 -2.81 3.44 10.47
N CYS A 162 -2.68 2.22 10.98
CA CYS A 162 -2.70 1.95 12.42
C CYS A 162 -1.27 1.91 13.00
N THR A 163 -1.14 1.70 14.31
CA THR A 163 0.18 1.63 14.96
C THR A 163 1.06 0.49 14.41
N ALA A 164 0.46 -0.61 13.96
CA ALA A 164 1.21 -1.70 13.33
C ALA A 164 1.83 -1.28 12.00
N ASP A 165 1.09 -0.54 11.15
CA ASP A 165 1.65 0.04 9.91
C ASP A 165 2.82 0.99 10.20
N HIS A 166 2.69 1.81 11.25
CA HIS A 166 3.77 2.72 11.64
C HIS A 166 5.06 1.98 12.01
N ARG A 167 4.95 0.84 12.71
CA ARG A 167 6.10 0.00 13.04
C ARG A 167 6.66 -0.69 11.80
N LEU A 168 5.78 -1.21 10.95
CA LEU A 168 6.13 -1.92 9.73
C LEU A 168 6.93 -1.01 8.80
N LEU A 169 6.37 0.13 8.44
CA LEU A 169 6.95 1.08 7.50
C LEU A 169 8.25 1.70 8.03
N ARG A 170 8.35 1.96 9.34
CA ARG A 170 9.62 2.36 9.98
C ARG A 170 10.67 1.26 9.93
N GLY A 171 10.26 0.01 10.13
CA GLY A 171 11.11 -1.17 10.00
C GLY A 171 11.67 -1.37 8.59
N LEU A 172 10.95 -0.89 7.57
CA LEU A 172 11.37 -0.85 6.17
C LEU A 172 12.18 0.41 5.82
N GLY A 173 12.54 1.26 6.79
CA GLY A 173 13.33 2.47 6.60
C GLY A 173 12.53 3.73 6.24
N GLY A 174 11.20 3.66 6.30
CA GLY A 174 10.31 4.78 6.05
C GLY A 174 10.05 5.66 7.27
N GLN A 175 9.71 6.91 7.02
CA GLN A 175 9.04 7.78 7.98
C GLN A 175 7.54 7.73 7.73
N VAL A 176 6.71 7.74 8.77
CA VAL A 176 5.25 7.88 8.65
C VAL A 176 4.83 9.22 9.23
N LEU A 177 4.05 9.98 8.47
CA LEU A 177 3.47 11.26 8.87
C LEU A 177 1.97 11.12 9.07
N GLU A 178 1.43 11.88 10.02
CA GLU A 178 -0.01 12.03 10.21
C GLU A 178 -0.62 12.79 9.03
N ASN A 179 -1.85 12.43 8.65
CA ASN A 179 -2.61 13.17 7.64
C ASN A 179 -3.03 14.56 8.17
N PRO A 180 -2.88 15.67 7.42
CA PRO A 180 -2.38 15.82 6.04
C PRO A 180 -0.93 16.38 5.94
N LEU A 181 -0.05 16.08 6.89
CA LEU A 181 1.27 16.72 7.01
C LEU A 181 2.22 16.48 5.82
N ALA A 182 2.10 15.36 5.11
CA ALA A 182 2.94 15.03 3.97
C ALA A 182 2.74 16.00 2.80
N PHE A 183 1.53 16.55 2.60
CA PHE A 183 1.28 17.53 1.54
C PHE A 183 2.12 18.80 1.71
N MET A 184 2.36 19.22 2.94
CA MET A 184 3.23 20.37 3.25
C MET A 184 4.72 20.09 3.03
N ARG A 185 5.10 18.84 2.73
CA ARG A 185 6.48 18.43 2.46
C ARG A 185 6.77 18.23 0.99
N ILE A 186 5.76 18.33 0.12
CA ILE A 186 5.91 18.17 -1.32
C ILE A 186 6.47 19.47 -1.91
N ASP A 187 7.60 19.36 -2.58
CA ASP A 187 8.29 20.46 -3.27
C ASP A 187 8.95 19.98 -4.57
N LYS A 188 9.67 20.89 -5.24
CA LYS A 188 10.38 20.64 -6.51
C LYS A 188 11.55 19.63 -6.41
N HIS A 189 11.78 19.03 -5.25
CA HIS A 189 12.77 17.96 -5.03
C HIS A 189 12.11 16.66 -4.57
N THR A 190 10.78 16.57 -4.70
CA THR A 190 9.99 15.45 -4.23
C THR A 190 9.56 14.56 -5.40
N LEU A 191 9.75 13.24 -5.24
CA LEU A 191 9.00 12.24 -6.01
C LEU A 191 7.76 11.86 -5.20
N VAL A 192 6.57 12.02 -5.79
CA VAL A 192 5.31 11.58 -5.18
C VAL A 192 4.84 10.28 -5.82
N PHE A 193 4.52 9.30 -5.00
CA PHE A 193 3.79 8.10 -5.39
C PHE A 193 2.38 8.17 -4.81
N ALA A 194 1.38 8.33 -5.68
CA ALA A 194 -0.02 8.57 -5.32
C ALA A 194 -0.95 7.80 -6.26
N LYS A 195 -0.77 6.49 -6.34
CA LYS A 195 -1.50 5.64 -7.28
C LYS A 195 -2.99 5.54 -6.92
N HIS A 196 -3.32 5.33 -5.65
CA HIS A 196 -4.68 5.03 -5.21
C HIS A 196 -5.34 6.12 -4.35
N ILE A 197 -4.86 7.37 -4.45
CA ILE A 197 -5.47 8.45 -3.67
C ILE A 197 -6.87 8.80 -4.21
N PRO A 198 -7.86 9.08 -3.33
CA PRO A 198 -9.16 9.57 -3.75
C PRO A 198 -9.02 10.84 -4.61
N LEU A 199 -9.86 10.98 -5.65
CA LEU A 199 -9.82 12.15 -6.55
C LEU A 199 -9.88 13.47 -5.79
N VAL A 200 -10.69 13.56 -4.72
CA VAL A 200 -10.75 14.76 -3.88
C VAL A 200 -9.39 15.11 -3.28
N VAL A 201 -8.66 14.11 -2.76
CA VAL A 201 -7.31 14.30 -2.20
C VAL A 201 -6.32 14.72 -3.28
N TYR A 202 -6.47 14.21 -4.50
CA TYR A 202 -5.68 14.63 -5.65
C TYR A 202 -5.90 16.11 -5.98
N PHE A 203 -7.16 16.54 -6.14
CA PHE A 203 -7.49 17.91 -6.53
C PHE A 203 -7.22 18.95 -5.43
N THR A 204 -7.59 18.66 -4.18
CA THR A 204 -7.48 19.64 -3.08
C THR A 204 -6.11 19.66 -2.43
N GLY A 205 -5.32 18.60 -2.59
CA GLY A 205 -3.98 18.46 -2.01
C GLY A 205 -2.89 18.47 -3.07
N LEU A 206 -2.80 17.38 -3.85
CA LEU A 206 -1.64 17.13 -4.71
C LEU A 206 -1.49 18.14 -5.86
N LEU A 207 -2.58 18.53 -6.54
CA LEU A 207 -2.53 19.54 -7.62
C LEU A 207 -2.04 20.92 -7.17
N MET A 208 -2.20 21.24 -5.89
CA MET A 208 -1.74 22.51 -5.32
C MET A 208 -0.25 22.48 -4.95
N THR A 209 0.43 21.35 -5.17
CA THR A 209 1.86 21.16 -4.90
C THR A 209 2.66 21.11 -6.20
N SER A 210 3.98 21.16 -6.11
CA SER A 210 4.88 21.16 -7.28
C SER A 210 5.95 20.06 -7.16
N PRO A 211 5.56 18.77 -7.15
CA PRO A 211 6.52 17.67 -7.13
C PRO A 211 7.39 17.67 -8.40
N ALA A 212 8.61 17.16 -8.29
CA ALA A 212 9.48 16.94 -9.45
C ALA A 212 8.97 15.80 -10.33
N VAL A 213 8.54 14.71 -9.70
CA VAL A 213 8.01 13.52 -10.36
C VAL A 213 6.75 13.09 -9.63
N CYS A 214 5.69 12.76 -10.35
CA CYS A 214 4.46 12.22 -9.78
C CYS A 214 4.10 10.92 -10.49
N VAL A 215 4.08 9.82 -9.74
CA VAL A 215 3.58 8.51 -10.17
C VAL A 215 2.17 8.38 -9.61
N SER A 216 1.15 8.54 -10.45
CA SER A 216 -0.26 8.40 -10.07
C SER A 216 -1.01 7.53 -11.07
N THR A 217 -2.23 7.13 -10.72
CA THR A 217 -3.16 6.61 -11.73
C THR A 217 -3.35 7.67 -12.81
N ASN A 218 -3.48 7.23 -14.07
CA ASN A 218 -3.79 8.12 -15.17
C ASN A 218 -5.11 8.85 -14.86
N LEU A 219 -5.01 10.15 -14.62
CA LEU A 219 -6.13 10.98 -14.17
C LEU A 219 -7.24 11.04 -15.22
N GLU A 220 -6.88 11.05 -16.50
CA GLU A 220 -7.84 11.04 -17.61
C GLU A 220 -8.68 9.75 -17.55
N ALA A 221 -8.00 8.59 -17.50
CA ALA A 221 -8.67 7.30 -17.38
C ALA A 221 -9.51 7.17 -16.10
N ALA A 222 -9.02 7.69 -14.97
CA ALA A 222 -9.76 7.69 -13.71
C ALA A 222 -11.02 8.58 -13.77
N THR A 223 -10.91 9.75 -14.39
CA THR A 223 -12.02 10.70 -14.55
C THR A 223 -13.08 10.15 -15.51
N GLU A 224 -12.67 9.57 -16.64
CA GLU A 224 -13.56 8.90 -17.59
C GLU A 224 -14.31 7.73 -16.92
N GLY A 225 -13.60 6.92 -16.13
CA GLY A 225 -14.18 5.82 -15.36
C GLY A 225 -15.24 6.31 -14.37
N ALA A 226 -14.93 7.36 -13.59
CA ALA A 226 -15.85 7.94 -12.62
C ALA A 226 -17.11 8.52 -13.29
N LEU A 227 -16.96 9.25 -14.40
CA LEU A 227 -18.08 9.79 -15.17
C LEU A 227 -18.96 8.68 -15.76
N LYS A 228 -18.34 7.59 -16.25
CA LYS A 228 -19.08 6.41 -16.72
C LYS A 228 -19.92 5.81 -15.60
N TRP A 229 -19.34 5.60 -14.41
CA TRP A 229 -20.06 5.05 -13.25
C TRP A 229 -21.19 5.96 -12.77
N GLN A 230 -20.96 7.27 -12.70
CA GLN A 230 -22.00 8.24 -12.35
C GLN A 230 -23.20 8.16 -13.31
N ASN A 231 -22.93 8.08 -14.62
CA ASN A 231 -23.98 7.95 -15.63
C ASN A 231 -24.73 6.62 -15.54
N THR A 232 -24.04 5.51 -15.24
CA THR A 232 -24.67 4.20 -15.01
C THR A 232 -25.60 4.25 -13.79
N TYR A 233 -25.13 4.82 -12.69
CA TYR A 233 -25.90 4.92 -11.45
C TYR A 233 -27.14 5.80 -11.62
N LYS A 234 -26.99 6.92 -12.34
CA LYS A 234 -28.10 7.80 -12.68
C LYS A 234 -29.17 7.08 -13.50
N LYS A 235 -28.77 6.33 -14.53
CA LYS A 235 -29.70 5.52 -15.35
C LYS A 235 -30.42 4.45 -14.54
N TRP A 236 -29.74 3.84 -13.57
CA TRP A 236 -30.35 2.86 -12.68
C TRP A 236 -31.38 3.51 -11.75
N LEU A 237 -31.05 4.65 -11.15
CA LEU A 237 -31.99 5.44 -10.34
C LEU A 237 -33.21 5.90 -11.15
N ASP A 238 -33.00 6.31 -12.40
CA ASP A 238 -34.09 6.71 -13.31
C ASP A 238 -34.96 5.52 -13.77
N SER A 239 -34.56 4.27 -13.47
CA SER A 239 -35.30 3.04 -13.80
C SER A 239 -36.06 2.39 -12.63
N LEU A 240 -35.91 2.96 -11.42
CA LEU A 240 -36.67 2.61 -10.21
C LEU A 240 -37.96 3.44 -10.11
#